data_AF-A0AAW9IWX5-F1
#
_entry.id   AF-A0AAW9IWX5-F1
#
_cell.length_a   1.000
_cell.length_b   1.000
_cell.length_c   1.000
_cell.angle_alpha   90.00
_cell.angle_beta   90.00
_cell.angle_gamma   90.00
#
_symmetry.space_group_name_H-M   'P 1'
#
loop_
_entity.id
_entity.type
_entity.pdbx_description
1 polymer ?
#
loop_
_entity_poly.entity_id
_entity_poly.type
_entity_poly.pdbx_seq_one_letter_code
_entity_poly.pdbx_strand_id
1 'polypeptide(L)'
;MGKVKHKVILVTMIISLLTAIIIAGSMTYGFIKNNSNSLSMQRKSLKDDYDSRIKEQVEIAISMIDKINEKAKRGEITLDEAKKQSADLLRNLKFGNGGYFWADTVDGLNVVLLGSETEGKNRLNSQDSKGN
;
A
#
# COMPACT_ATOMS: atom_id res chain seq x y z
N MET A 1 19.96 -12.69 69.69
CA MET A 1 20.19 -11.73 68.57
C MET A 1 20.13 -12.35 67.17
N GLY A 2 20.59 -13.59 66.91
CA GLY A 2 20.64 -14.16 65.55
C GLY A 2 19.28 -14.36 64.86
N LYS A 3 18.24 -14.79 65.59
CA LYS A 3 16.90 -15.06 65.03
C LYS A 3 16.21 -13.82 64.44
N VAL A 4 16.40 -12.64 65.04
CA VAL A 4 15.81 -11.38 64.54
C VAL A 4 16.55 -10.90 63.29
N LYS A 5 17.89 -10.99 63.28
CA LYS A 5 18.71 -10.65 62.09
C LYS A 5 18.31 -11.47 60.87
N HIS A 6 18.12 -12.79 61.02
CA HIS A 6 17.69 -13.66 59.92
C HIS A 6 16.29 -13.32 59.39
N LYS A 7 15.34 -12.96 60.26
CA LYS A 7 13.99 -12.52 59.85
C LYS A 7 14.04 -11.22 59.04
N VAL A 8 14.83 -10.23 59.46
CA VAL A 8 14.99 -8.95 58.73
C VAL A 8 15.64 -9.16 57.36
N ILE A 9 16.68 -10.00 57.31
CA ILE A 9 17.35 -10.38 56.06
C ILE A 9 16.38 -11.11 55.10
N LEU A 10 15.53 -12.00 55.62
CA LEU A 10 14.52 -12.69 54.81
C LEU A 10 13.49 -11.71 54.22
N VAL A 11 12.97 -10.78 55.03
CA VAL A 11 11.96 -9.80 54.59
C VAL A 11 12.52 -8.87 53.50
N THR A 12 13.76 -8.40 53.67
CA THR A 12 14.42 -7.54 52.67
C THR A 12 14.70 -8.28 51.36
N MET A 13 15.07 -9.57 51.42
CA MET A 13 15.16 -10.42 50.22
C MET A 13 13.82 -10.58 49.50
N ILE A 14 12.72 -10.76 50.24
CA ILE A 14 11.38 -10.90 49.63
C ILE A 14 10.96 -9.58 48.95
N ILE A 15 11.16 -8.43 49.60
CA ILE A 15 10.80 -7.13 49.03
C ILE A 15 11.63 -6.82 47.77
N SER A 16 12.93 -7.11 47.80
CA SER A 16 13.79 -6.93 46.61
C SER A 16 13.40 -7.86 45.47
N LEU A 17 13.01 -9.10 45.75
CA LEU A 17 12.49 -10.02 44.74
C LEU A 17 11.16 -9.53 44.14
N LEU A 18 10.22 -9.09 44.99
CA LEU A 18 8.92 -8.57 44.53
C LEU A 18 9.07 -7.33 43.65
N THR A 19 9.94 -6.39 44.04
CA THR A 19 10.20 -5.19 43.23
C THR A 19 10.85 -5.53 41.89
N ALA A 20 11.79 -6.49 41.85
CA ALA A 20 12.37 -6.96 40.60
C ALA A 20 11.32 -7.59 39.66
N ILE A 21 10.38 -8.39 40.19
CA ILE A 21 9.30 -9.00 39.39
C ILE A 21 8.37 -7.93 38.82
N ILE A 22 8.00 -6.92 39.61
CA ILE A 22 7.12 -5.84 39.16
C ILE A 22 7.81 -5.05 38.03
N ILE A 23 9.07 -4.67 38.21
CA ILE A 23 9.84 -3.96 37.18
C ILE A 23 9.94 -4.80 35.91
N ALA A 24 10.32 -6.07 36.02
CA ALA A 24 10.42 -6.97 34.87
C ALA A 24 9.08 -7.12 34.13
N GLY A 25 7.98 -7.25 34.87
CA GLY A 25 6.63 -7.33 34.30
C GLY A 25 6.23 -6.05 33.55
N SER A 26 6.45 -4.88 34.16
CA SER A 26 6.18 -3.59 33.54
C SER A 26 7.04 -3.35 32.29
N MET A 27 8.32 -3.68 32.34
CA MET A 27 9.23 -3.57 31.19
C MET A 27 8.81 -4.51 30.06
N THR A 28 8.46 -5.77 30.38
CA THR A 28 8.01 -6.76 29.39
C THR A 28 6.72 -6.31 28.71
N TYR A 29 5.74 -5.83 29.48
CA TYR A 29 4.50 -5.29 28.93
C TYR A 29 4.75 -4.09 28.02
N GLY A 30 5.57 -3.14 28.47
CA GLY A 30 5.96 -1.97 27.68
C GLY A 30 6.67 -2.36 26.39
N PHE A 31 7.58 -3.34 26.46
CA PHE A 31 8.29 -3.87 25.31
C PHE A 31 7.36 -4.50 24.28
N ILE A 32 6.43 -5.36 24.71
CA ILE A 32 5.45 -6.00 23.82
C ILE A 32 4.58 -4.94 23.13
N LYS A 33 4.07 -3.96 23.88
CA LYS A 33 3.24 -2.88 23.34
C LYS A 33 4.01 -2.01 22.35
N ASN A 34 5.25 -1.66 22.66
CA ASN A 34 6.11 -0.88 21.77
C ASN A 34 6.45 -1.66 20.50
N ASN A 35 6.73 -2.95 20.62
CA ASN A 35 7.01 -3.81 19.48
C ASN A 35 5.78 -3.98 18.57
N SER A 36 4.59 -4.19 19.14
CA SER A 36 3.35 -4.28 18.35
C SER A 36 3.04 -2.98 17.61
N ASN A 37 3.25 -1.83 18.27
CA ASN A 37 3.07 -0.52 17.65
C ASN A 37 4.12 -0.25 16.57
N SER A 38 5.38 -0.62 16.80
CA SER A 38 6.44 -0.49 15.80
C SER A 38 6.14 -1.33 14.56
N LEU A 39 5.69 -2.58 14.75
CA LEU A 39 5.29 -3.45 13.65
C LEU A 39 4.07 -2.91 12.88
N SER A 40 3.08 -2.36 13.57
CA SER A 40 1.91 -1.78 12.90
C SER A 40 2.28 -0.52 12.09
N MET A 41 3.15 0.34 12.64
CA MET A 41 3.67 1.52 11.94
C MET A 41 4.50 1.14 10.71
N GLN A 42 5.38 0.14 10.82
CA GLN A 42 6.16 -0.34 9.66
C GLN A 42 5.25 -0.90 8.57
N ARG A 43 4.25 -1.72 8.94
CA ARG A 43 3.27 -2.22 7.97
C ARG A 43 2.48 -1.11 7.30
N LYS A 44 2.10 -0.07 8.06
CA LYS A 44 1.42 1.09 7.51
C LYS A 44 2.33 1.84 6.53
N SER A 45 3.56 2.15 6.92
CA SER A 45 4.54 2.82 6.07
C SER A 45 4.76 2.08 4.75
N LEU A 46 4.95 0.75 4.81
CA LEU A 46 5.14 -0.05 3.60
C LEU A 46 3.93 -0.01 2.65
N LYS A 47 2.71 0.05 3.19
CA LYS A 47 1.49 0.20 2.38
C LYS A 47 1.37 1.60 1.80
N ASP A 48 1.60 2.63 2.62
CA ASP A 48 1.56 4.02 2.17
C ASP A 48 2.60 4.26 1.06
N ASP A 49 3.82 3.74 1.22
CA ASP A 49 4.90 3.82 0.23
C ASP A 49 4.51 3.07 -1.06
N TYR A 50 3.88 1.91 -0.93
CA TYR A 50 3.36 1.17 -2.09
C TYR A 50 2.31 1.98 -2.84
N ASP A 51 1.31 2.51 -2.13
CA ASP A 51 0.22 3.30 -2.72
C ASP A 51 0.75 4.59 -3.37
N SER A 52 1.71 5.29 -2.73
CA SER A 52 2.37 6.46 -3.31
C SER A 52 3.08 6.12 -4.61
N ARG A 53 3.84 5.03 -4.63
CA ARG A 53 4.55 4.60 -5.83
C ARG A 53 3.60 4.27 -6.96
N ILE A 54 2.49 3.56 -6.70
CA ILE A 54 1.49 3.26 -7.72
C ILE A 54 0.84 4.55 -8.24
N LYS A 55 0.50 5.48 -7.34
CA LYS A 55 -0.06 6.78 -7.72
C LYS A 55 0.90 7.56 -8.63
N GLU A 56 2.18 7.64 -8.28
CA GLU A 56 3.20 8.30 -9.09
C GLU A 56 3.34 7.66 -10.48
N GLN A 57 3.28 6.32 -10.57
CA GLN A 57 3.29 5.63 -11.88
C GLN A 57 2.07 6.02 -12.74
N VAL A 58 0.90 6.14 -12.13
CA VAL A 58 -0.33 6.57 -12.82
C VAL A 58 -0.24 8.04 -13.24
N GLU A 59 0.26 8.93 -12.39
CA GLU A 59 0.46 10.35 -12.71
C GLU A 59 1.44 10.56 -13.89
N ILE A 60 2.49 9.74 -13.98
CA ILE A 60 3.40 9.73 -15.12
C ILE A 60 2.66 9.32 -16.40
N ALA A 61 1.87 8.25 -16.36
CA ALA A 61 1.08 7.81 -17.51
C ALA A 61 0.07 8.88 -17.97
N ILE A 62 -0.60 9.54 -17.02
CA ILE A 62 -1.49 10.68 -17.30
C ILE A 62 -0.72 11.82 -17.96
N SER A 63 0.46 12.19 -17.43
CA SER A 63 1.29 13.26 -18.00
C SER A 63 1.70 12.98 -19.45
N MET A 64 1.98 11.72 -19.79
CA MET A 64 2.28 11.32 -21.16
C MET A 64 1.04 11.43 -22.08
N ILE A 65 -0.13 11.00 -21.59
CA ILE A 65 -1.41 11.13 -22.31
C ILE A 65 -1.76 12.60 -22.52
N ASP A 66 -1.51 13.46 -21.54
CA ASP A 66 -1.77 14.90 -21.65
C ASP A 66 -0.96 15.53 -22.78
N LYS A 67 0.27 15.09 -23.01
CA LYS A 67 1.08 15.57 -24.16
C LYS A 67 0.49 15.14 -25.50
N ILE A 68 -0.16 13.98 -25.57
CA ILE A 68 -0.89 13.54 -26.78
C ILE A 68 -2.17 14.39 -26.95
N ASN A 69 -2.92 14.60 -25.87
CA ASN A 69 -4.12 15.41 -25.86
C ASN A 69 -3.85 16.88 -26.25
N GLU A 70 -2.73 17.45 -25.83
CA GLU A 70 -2.29 18.78 -26.25
C GLU A 70 -2.12 18.91 -27.77
N LYS A 71 -1.62 17.88 -28.46
CA LYS A 71 -1.54 17.86 -29.94
C LYS A 71 -2.93 17.93 -30.57
N ALA A 72 -3.88 17.18 -29.99
CA ALA A 72 -5.27 17.21 -30.44
C ALA A 72 -5.90 18.59 -30.25
N LYS A 73 -5.66 19.23 -29.09
CA LYS A 73 -6.13 20.59 -28.79
C LYS A 73 -5.55 21.65 -29.74
N ARG A 74 -4.32 21.45 -30.23
CA ARG A 74 -3.70 22.32 -31.24
C ARG A 74 -4.14 22.00 -32.67
N GLY A 75 -4.97 20.98 -32.88
CA GLY A 75 -5.42 20.56 -34.20
C GLY A 75 -4.36 19.82 -35.03
N GLU A 76 -3.26 19.39 -34.42
CA GLU A 76 -2.20 18.63 -35.11
C GLU A 76 -2.64 17.20 -35.43
N ILE A 77 -3.53 16.65 -34.60
CA ILE A 77 -4.17 15.34 -34.77
C ILE A 77 -5.64 15.44 -34.38
N THR A 78 -6.45 14.51 -34.87
CA THR A 78 -7.85 14.39 -34.43
C THR A 78 -7.94 13.87 -32.99
N LEU A 79 -9.06 14.10 -32.32
CA LEU A 79 -9.31 13.54 -30.98
C LEU A 79 -9.28 12.00 -30.99
N ASP A 80 -9.77 11.37 -32.05
CA ASP A 80 -9.80 9.91 -32.16
C ASP A 80 -8.40 9.34 -32.37
N GLU A 81 -7.54 10.00 -33.15
CA GLU A 81 -6.12 9.66 -33.25
C GLU A 81 -5.40 9.82 -31.90
N ALA A 82 -5.70 10.89 -31.15
CA ALA A 82 -5.14 11.11 -29.82
C ALA A 82 -5.55 9.99 -28.84
N LYS A 83 -6.83 9.59 -28.85
CA LYS A 83 -7.32 8.45 -28.05
C LYS A 83 -6.63 7.15 -28.44
N LYS A 84 -6.49 6.87 -29.73
CA LYS A 84 -5.80 5.67 -30.23
C LYS A 84 -4.33 5.65 -29.80
N GLN A 85 -3.59 6.73 -30.01
CA GLN A 85 -2.19 6.84 -29.57
C GLN A 85 -2.05 6.69 -28.06
N SER A 86 -2.97 7.26 -27.27
CA SER A 86 -2.98 7.12 -25.81
C SER A 86 -3.25 5.68 -25.37
N ALA A 87 -4.20 4.99 -26.01
CA ALA A 87 -4.47 3.59 -25.74
C ALA A 87 -3.27 2.69 -26.10
N ASP A 88 -2.63 2.94 -27.24
CA ASP A 88 -1.44 2.21 -27.69
C ASP A 88 -0.24 2.46 -26.76
N LEU A 89 -0.06 3.69 -26.29
CA LEU A 89 0.93 4.02 -25.27
C LEU A 89 0.68 3.21 -23.99
N LEU A 90 -0.52 3.30 -23.41
CA LEU A 90 -0.87 2.59 -22.18
C LEU A 90 -0.70 1.07 -22.31
N ARG A 91 -1.05 0.49 -23.47
CA ARG A 91 -0.94 -0.95 -23.72
C ARG A 91 0.51 -1.45 -23.61
N ASN A 92 1.46 -0.60 -24.02
CA ASN A 92 2.88 -0.92 -24.03
C ASN A 92 3.62 -0.50 -22.75
N LEU A 93 3.06 0.41 -21.95
CA LEU A 93 3.65 0.83 -20.68
C LEU A 93 3.66 -0.31 -19.66
N LYS A 94 4.82 -0.49 -19.02
CA LYS A 94 5.06 -1.47 -17.95
C LYS A 94 5.76 -0.80 -16.79
N PHE A 95 5.52 -1.29 -15.58
CA PHE A 95 6.22 -0.84 -14.37
C PHE A 95 6.50 -2.01 -13.43
N GLY A 96 7.57 -1.90 -12.65
CA GLY A 96 7.98 -2.97 -11.73
C GLY A 96 8.14 -4.32 -12.42
N ASN A 97 7.80 -5.39 -11.70
CA ASN A 97 7.82 -6.75 -12.25
C ASN A 97 6.45 -7.12 -12.83
N GLY A 98 6.26 -6.85 -14.13
CA GLY A 98 5.07 -7.24 -14.88
C GLY A 98 3.84 -6.35 -14.68
N GLY A 99 3.96 -5.21 -14.00
CA GLY A 99 2.88 -4.23 -13.86
C GLY A 99 2.49 -3.64 -15.21
N TYR A 100 1.21 -3.28 -15.35
CA TYR A 100 0.62 -2.77 -16.58
C TYR A 100 -0.49 -1.76 -16.28
N PHE A 101 -0.88 -0.99 -17.28
CA PHE A 101 -1.96 -0.03 -17.18
C PHE A 101 -3.19 -0.51 -17.96
N TRP A 102 -4.36 -0.09 -17.50
CA TRP A 102 -5.63 -0.25 -18.21
C TRP A 102 -6.40 1.06 -18.13
N ALA A 103 -7.36 1.26 -19.04
CA ALA A 103 -8.26 2.39 -18.97
C ALA A 103 -9.67 1.98 -19.41
N ASP A 104 -10.64 2.50 -18.68
CA ASP A 104 -12.07 2.35 -18.93
C ASP A 104 -12.68 3.73 -19.09
N THR A 105 -13.72 3.84 -19.92
CA THR A 105 -14.54 5.05 -19.94
C THR A 105 -15.36 5.15 -18.66
N VAL A 106 -15.93 6.33 -18.40
CA VAL A 106 -16.85 6.53 -17.26
C VAL A 106 -18.08 5.61 -17.32
N ASP A 107 -18.48 5.21 -18.52
CA ASP A 107 -19.58 4.24 -18.76
C ASP A 107 -19.10 2.78 -18.65
N GLY A 108 -17.84 2.57 -18.27
CA GLY A 108 -17.16 1.28 -18.10
C GLY A 108 -16.90 0.50 -19.38
N LEU A 109 -16.87 1.17 -20.54
CA LEU A 109 -16.33 0.57 -21.75
C LEU A 109 -14.82 0.40 -21.60
N ASN A 110 -14.31 -0.81 -21.77
CA ASN A 110 -12.87 -1.00 -21.76
C ASN A 110 -12.20 -0.45 -23.01
N VAL A 111 -11.25 0.46 -22.81
CA VAL A 111 -10.48 1.06 -23.91
C VAL A 111 -9.16 0.32 -24.12
N VAL A 112 -8.47 -0.03 -23.03
CA VAL A 112 -7.21 -0.77 -23.07
C VAL A 112 -7.09 -1.70 -21.87
N LEU A 113 -6.70 -2.94 -22.14
CA LEU A 113 -6.27 -3.96 -21.19
C LEU A 113 -5.45 -5.01 -21.95
N LEU A 114 -4.17 -4.73 -22.15
CA LEU A 114 -3.18 -5.65 -22.72
C LEU A 114 -3.52 -6.25 -24.11
N GLY A 115 -4.46 -5.66 -24.87
CA GLY A 115 -4.95 -6.25 -26.11
C GLY A 115 -5.81 -7.50 -25.90
N SER A 116 -6.38 -7.66 -24.70
CA SER A 116 -7.26 -8.80 -24.38
C SER A 116 -8.60 -8.71 -25.10
N GLU A 117 -9.32 -9.84 -25.18
CA GLU A 117 -10.67 -9.91 -25.75
C GLU A 117 -11.73 -9.09 -24.98
N THR A 118 -11.35 -8.46 -23.87
CA THR A 118 -12.23 -7.59 -23.07
C THR A 118 -12.21 -6.14 -23.55
N GLU A 119 -11.21 -5.74 -24.33
CA GLU A 119 -11.18 -4.41 -24.96
C GLU A 119 -12.41 -4.23 -25.87
N GLY A 120 -13.06 -3.07 -25.78
CA GLY A 120 -14.31 -2.76 -26.48
C GLY A 120 -15.58 -3.35 -25.84
N LYS A 121 -15.48 -4.04 -24.70
CA LYS A 121 -16.65 -4.54 -23.94
C LYS A 121 -16.89 -3.70 -22.69
N ASN A 122 -18.16 -3.57 -22.29
CA ASN A 122 -18.51 -2.95 -21.03
C ASN A 122 -18.18 -3.89 -19.86
N ARG A 123 -17.48 -3.38 -18.85
CA ARG A 123 -17.02 -4.14 -17.68
C ARG A 123 -17.61 -3.68 -16.34
N LEU A 124 -18.60 -2.78 -16.32
CA LEU A 124 -19.20 -2.27 -15.07
C LEU A 124 -19.75 -3.39 -14.18
N ASN A 125 -20.30 -4.43 -14.81
CA ASN A 125 -20.89 -5.58 -14.13
C ASN A 125 -19.95 -6.79 -14.13
N SER A 126 -18.68 -6.62 -14.50
CA SER A 126 -17.71 -7.71 -14.45
C SER A 126 -17.39 -8.03 -12.99
N GLN A 127 -17.45 -9.31 -12.65
CA GLN A 127 -17.13 -9.79 -11.31
C GLN A 127 -15.77 -10.46 -11.29
N ASP A 128 -15.09 -10.36 -10.15
CA ASP A 128 -13.87 -11.12 -9.88
C ASP A 128 -14.17 -12.61 -9.60
N SER A 129 -13.12 -13.41 -9.40
CA SER A 129 -13.25 -14.85 -9.07
C SER A 129 -14.05 -15.16 -7.79
N LYS A 130 -14.32 -14.15 -6.96
CA LYS A 130 -15.11 -14.25 -5.73
C LYS A 130 -16.52 -13.70 -5.89
N GLY A 131 -16.91 -13.23 -7.08
CA GLY A 131 -18.23 -12.70 -7.36
C GLY A 131 -18.43 -11.23 -6.93
N ASN A 132 -17.35 -10.50 -6.64
CA ASN A 132 -17.41 -9.06 -6.34
C ASN A 132 -17.32 -8.22 -7.61
#